data_AF-A0A7Y3MLE7-F1
#
_entry.id   AF-A0A7Y3MLE7-F1
#
_cell.length_a   1.000
_cell.length_b   1.000
_cell.length_c   1.000
_cell.angle_alpha   90.00
_cell.angle_beta   90.00
_cell.angle_gamma   90.00
#
_symmetry.space_group_name_H-M   'P 1'
#
loop_
_entity.id
_entity.type
_entity.pdbx_description
1 polymer ?
#
loop_
_entity_poly.entity_id
_entity_poly.type
_entity_poly.pdbx_seq_one_letter_code
_entity_poly.pdbx_strand_id
1 'polypeptide(L)'
;YYTVQIGAVRESNTAGQQKLSKIENVIENHGSDGYIRYSVGRFSTVSDASNQKRKLISSGFKDAYVTAYNNNDRISLKEAALLMK
;
A
#
# COMPACT_ATOMS: atom_id res chain seq x y z
N TYR A 1 4.20 0.04 10.27
CA TYR A 1 5.02 -0.33 9.10
C TYR A 1 4.69 0.58 7.93
N TYR A 2 5.65 0.80 7.04
CA TYR A 2 5.44 1.46 5.76
C TYR A 2 5.17 0.41 4.68
N THR A 3 4.39 0.77 3.66
CA THR A 3 4.10 -0.07 2.50
C THR A 3 3.89 0.81 1.28
N VAL A 4 3.95 0.23 0.08
CA VAL A 4 3.72 0.98 -1.17
C VAL A 4 2.38 0.59 -1.74
N GLN A 5 1.41 1.49 -1.67
CA GLN A 5 0.10 1.27 -2.27
C GLN A 5 0.20 1.45 -3.79
N ILE A 6 -0.35 0.49 -4.53
CA ILE A 6 -0.35 0.45 -6.00
C ILE A 6 -1.76 0.59 -6.59
N GLY A 7 -2.79 0.48 -5.77
CA GLY A 7 -4.18 0.65 -6.19
C GLY A 7 -5.16 0.58 -5.04
N ALA A 8 -6.38 1.05 -5.30
CA ALA A 8 -7.54 0.84 -4.45
C ALA A 8 -8.75 0.60 -5.32
N VAL A 9 -9.61 -0.33 -4.93
CA VAL A 9 -10.86 -0.64 -5.64
C VAL A 9 -12.00 -0.69 -4.64
N ARG A 10 -13.21 -0.36 -5.09
CA ARG A 10 -14.41 -0.57 -4.27
C ARG A 10 -14.64 -2.06 -4.05
N GLU A 11 -15.16 -2.43 -2.89
CA GLU A 11 -15.53 -3.82 -2.55
C GLU A 11 -16.60 -4.40 -3.51
N SER A 12 -17.41 -3.54 -4.14
CA SER A 12 -18.35 -3.96 -5.18
C SER A 12 -17.70 -4.22 -6.55
N ASN A 13 -16.44 -3.84 -6.76
CA ASN A 13 -15.74 -3.99 -8.04
C ASN A 13 -14.93 -5.30 -8.09
N THR A 14 -15.62 -6.41 -8.34
CA THR A 14 -15.02 -7.75 -8.40
C THR A 14 -13.96 -7.87 -9.49
N ALA A 15 -14.15 -7.23 -10.65
CA ALA A 15 -13.17 -7.27 -11.73
C ALA A 15 -11.86 -6.57 -11.37
N GLY A 16 -11.94 -5.42 -10.70
CA GLY A 16 -10.80 -4.68 -10.18
C GLY A 16 -10.04 -5.48 -9.11
N GLN A 17 -10.76 -6.14 -8.22
CA GLN A 17 -10.18 -7.01 -7.20
C GLN A 17 -9.39 -8.17 -7.83
N GLN A 18 -10.00 -8.90 -8.76
CA GLN A 18 -9.33 -10.01 -9.47
C GLN A 18 -8.07 -9.56 -10.24
N LYS A 19 -8.05 -8.33 -10.74
CA LYS A 19 -6.87 -7.79 -11.45
C LYS A 19 -5.72 -7.51 -10.48
N LEU A 20 -6.00 -6.90 -9.33
CA LEU A 20 -4.97 -6.49 -8.38
C LEU A 20 -4.51 -7.63 -7.46
N SER A 21 -5.38 -8.58 -7.13
CA SER A 21 -5.03 -9.75 -6.31
C SER A 21 -4.10 -10.74 -7.02
N LYS A 22 -4.03 -10.69 -8.36
CA LYS A 22 -3.07 -11.46 -9.17
C LYS A 22 -1.64 -10.93 -9.08
N ILE A 23 -1.43 -9.76 -8.49
CA ILE A 23 -0.09 -9.20 -8.30
C ILE A 23 0.58 -9.99 -7.18
N GLU A 24 1.71 -10.61 -7.49
CA GLU A 24 2.46 -11.38 -6.50
C GLU A 24 2.86 -10.51 -5.30
N ASN A 25 2.76 -11.10 -4.10
CA ASN A 25 3.13 -10.47 -2.84
C ASN A 25 2.36 -9.17 -2.53
N VAL A 26 1.14 -9.06 -3.02
CA VAL A 26 0.24 -7.96 -2.67
C VAL A 26 -0.36 -8.16 -1.29
N ILE A 27 -0.47 -7.06 -0.55
CA ILE A 27 -1.08 -6.96 0.77
C ILE A 27 -2.40 -6.23 0.58
N GLU A 28 -3.48 -6.88 0.98
CA GLU A 28 -4.83 -6.32 0.93
C GLU A 28 -5.17 -5.71 2.30
N ASN A 29 -5.67 -4.47 2.29
CA ASN A 29 -6.23 -3.83 3.47
C ASN A 29 -7.66 -3.39 3.16
N HIS A 30 -8.62 -4.00 3.87
CA HIS A 30 -10.03 -3.66 3.79
C HIS A 30 -10.30 -2.44 4.65
N GLY A 31 -10.56 -1.30 4.00
CA GLY A 31 -10.94 -0.09 4.70
C GLY A 31 -12.42 -0.09 5.03
N SER A 32 -12.77 0.51 6.17
CA SER A 32 -14.16 0.77 6.57
C SER A 32 -14.91 1.71 5.61
N ASP A 33 -14.20 2.36 4.69
CA ASP A 33 -14.76 3.22 3.64
C ASP A 33 -15.24 2.44 2.38
N GLY A 34 -15.26 1.11 2.44
CA GLY A 34 -15.72 0.24 1.35
C GLY A 34 -14.71 0.13 0.20
N TYR A 35 -13.43 0.42 0.48
CA TYR A 35 -12.31 0.28 -0.45
C TYR A 35 -11.31 -0.76 0.04
N ILE A 36 -10.91 -1.66 -0.86
CA ILE A 36 -9.79 -2.57 -0.68
C ILE A 36 -8.55 -1.91 -1.26
N ARG A 37 -7.53 -1.73 -0.43
CA ARG A 37 -6.25 -1.11 -0.80
C ARG A 37 -5.20 -2.19 -1.00
N TYR A 38 -4.56 -2.15 -2.16
CA TYR A 38 -3.54 -3.12 -2.58
C TYR A 38 -2.18 -2.47 -2.47
N SER A 39 -1.31 -3.05 -1.65
CA SER A 39 0.04 -2.54 -1.39
C SER A 39 1.09 -3.62 -1.52
N VAL A 40 2.35 -3.26 -1.72
CA VAL A 40 3.46 -4.21 -1.87
C VAL A 40 4.51 -3.95 -0.81
N GLY A 41 4.93 -5.02 -0.14
CA GLY A 41 5.99 -5.04 0.86
C GLY A 41 5.62 -4.40 2.20
N ARG A 42 6.32 -4.79 3.25
CA ARG A 42 6.27 -4.17 4.57
C ARG A 42 7.68 -3.71 4.92
N PHE A 43 7.81 -2.43 5.25
CA PHE A 43 9.08 -1.79 5.50
C PHE A 43 9.08 -1.13 6.87
N SER A 44 10.21 -1.19 7.56
CA SER A 44 10.38 -0.50 8.84
C SER A 44 10.68 0.98 8.66
N THR A 45 11.32 1.36 7.53
CA THR A 45 11.68 2.75 7.24
C THR A 45 10.95 3.29 6.01
N VAL A 46 10.74 4.61 5.99
CA VAL A 46 10.21 5.31 4.81
C VAL A 46 11.19 5.26 3.63
N SER A 47 12.49 5.16 3.89
CA SER A 47 13.53 5.07 2.87
C SER A 47 13.41 3.77 2.07
N ASP A 48 13.26 2.63 2.76
CA ASP A 48 13.11 1.33 2.11
C ASP A 48 11.81 1.26 1.30
N ALA A 49 10.71 1.77 1.85
CA ALA A 49 9.45 1.88 1.13
C ALA A 49 9.59 2.79 -0.10
N SER A 50 10.35 3.88 -0.01
CA SER A 50 10.62 4.79 -1.13
C SER A 50 11.48 4.14 -2.21
N ASN A 51 12.42 3.28 -1.83
CA ASN A 51 13.23 2.49 -2.77
C ASN A 51 12.33 1.50 -3.53
N GLN A 52 11.44 0.80 -2.82
CA GLN A 52 10.47 -0.09 -3.45
C GLN A 52 9.50 0.67 -4.36
N LYS A 53 9.03 1.85 -3.95
CA LYS A 53 8.18 2.71 -4.78
C LYS A 53 8.83 2.99 -6.13
N ARG A 54 10.12 3.36 -6.16
CA ARG A 54 10.83 3.62 -7.42
C ARG A 54 10.88 2.37 -8.32
N LYS A 55 11.11 1.18 -7.74
CA LYS A 55 11.07 -0.08 -8.49
C LYS A 55 9.69 -0.33 -9.10
N LEU A 56 8.63 -0.18 -8.31
CA LEU A 56 7.25 -0.40 -8.76
C LEU A 56 6.84 0.59 -9.87
N ILE A 57 7.23 1.86 -9.76
CA ILE A 57 7.01 2.86 -10.81
C ILE A 57 7.72 2.43 -12.11
N SER A 58 8.99 2.03 -12.02
CA SER A 58 9.74 1.54 -13.18
C SER A 58 9.15 0.28 -13.80
N SER A 59 8.46 -0.55 -13.01
CA SER A 59 7.74 -1.75 -13.46
C SER A 59 6.33 -1.47 -13.99
N GLY A 60 5.86 -0.22 -14.00
CA GLY A 60 4.58 0.18 -14.60
C GLY A 60 3.50 0.64 -13.61
N PHE A 61 3.72 0.55 -12.30
CA PHE A 61 2.81 1.10 -11.28
C PHE A 61 3.08 2.59 -11.07
N LYS A 62 2.73 3.41 -12.08
CA LYS A 62 3.10 4.83 -12.13
C LYS A 62 2.56 5.65 -10.95
N ASP A 63 1.39 5.28 -10.43
CA ASP A 63 0.74 5.97 -9.32
C ASP A 63 1.08 5.37 -7.95
N ALA A 64 2.13 4.54 -7.86
CA ALA A 64 2.55 3.93 -6.61
C ALA A 64 3.03 4.99 -5.60
N TYR A 65 2.53 4.92 -4.37
CA TYR A 65 2.90 5.85 -3.30
C TYR A 65 3.10 5.16 -1.96
N VAL A 66 3.93 5.76 -1.10
CA VAL A 66 4.21 5.22 0.25
C VAL A 66 3.07 5.59 1.20
N THR A 67 2.58 4.61 1.92
CA THR A 67 1.63 4.78 3.02
C THR A 67 2.14 4.07 4.27
N ALA A 68 1.57 4.38 5.43
CA ALA A 68 1.91 3.75 6.69
C ALA A 68 0.67 3.20 7.38
N TYR A 69 0.87 2.11 8.12
CA TYR A 69 -0.15 1.45 8.91
C TYR A 69 0.37 1.15 10.31
N ASN A 70 -0.50 1.34 11.30
CA ASN A 70 -0.30 0.95 12.69
C ASN A 70 -1.53 0.19 13.17
N ASN A 71 -1.36 -1.02 13.71
CA ASN A 71 -2.47 -1.89 14.13
C ASN A 71 -3.59 -2.06 13.10
N ASN A 72 -3.24 -2.20 11.82
CA ASN A 72 -4.14 -2.30 10.65
C ASN A 72 -4.88 -1.00 10.27
N ASP A 73 -4.71 0.08 11.03
CA ASP A 73 -5.22 1.39 10.65
C ASP A 73 -4.19 2.18 9.86
N ARG A 74 -4.65 2.84 8.80
CA ARG A 74 -3.82 3.75 8.02
C ARG A 74 -3.55 5.00 8.83
N ILE A 75 -2.27 5.38 8.92
CA ILE A 75 -1.83 6.62 9.58
C ILE A 75 -1.09 7.52 8.60
N SER A 76 -0.96 8.79 8.93
CA SER A 76 -0.12 9.71 8.16
C SER A 76 1.36 9.33 8.27
N LEU A 77 2.15 9.71 7.26
CA LEU A 77 3.61 9.51 7.31
C LEU A 77 4.26 10.28 8.46
N LYS A 78 3.66 11.40 8.88
CA LYS A 78 4.11 12.19 10.04
C LYS A 78 3.92 11.42 11.34
N GLU A 79 2.74 10.83 11.55
CA GLU A 79 2.48 9.98 12.71
C GLU A 79 3.38 8.74 12.71
N ALA A 80 3.56 8.13 11.53
CA ALA A 80 4.46 6.98 11.39
C ALA A 80 5.90 7.32 11.78
N ALA A 81 6.41 8.48 11.37
CA ALA A 81 7.75 8.94 11.74
C ALA A 81 7.91 9.19 13.25
N LEU A 82 6.82 9.52 13.96
CA LEU A 82 6.85 9.68 15.42
C LEU A 82 6.80 8.34 16.16
N LEU A 83 6.04 7.37 15.64
CA LEU A 83 5.80 6.07 16.26
C LEU A 83 6.85 5.01 15.90
N MET A 84 7.50 5.13 14.74
CA MET A 84 8.39 4.13 14.16
C MET A 84 9.82 4.65 14.06
N LYS A 85 10.35 5.14 15.20
CA LYS A 85 11.74 5.60 15.33
C LYS A 85 12.73 4.44 15.33
#